data_AF-A0A823WL41-F1
#
_entry.id   AF-A0A823WL41-F1
#
_cell.length_a   1.000
_cell.length_b   1.000
_cell.length_c   1.000
_cell.angle_alpha   90.00
_cell.angle_beta   90.00
_cell.angle_gamma   90.00
#
_symmetry.space_group_name_H-M   'P 1'
#
loop_
_entity.id
_entity.type
_entity.pdbx_description
1 polymer ?
#
loop_
_entity_poly.entity_id
_entity_poly.type
_entity_poly.pdbx_seq_one_letter_code
_entity_poly.pdbx_strand_id
1 'polypeptide(L)'
;MKLKNTTISEDLERWIEAYLKHIQALSYSNNTFLLYRRILLEFVEYSLDYQDEMQINDIKTTFLVNFLNYLENNSKNGNKLSKKTKITYLRVLTSFFSFISDNNDDLFVFSFDMKKIRFRTEKSEEKLNYLNENEIIRLNNVLEKEKAKKEVYNSFRNSLLIKLMLYGGLRISEALNVKLCDFEEVDDEILKISIIGKGGKEQFAFIKKEEVDDELEYFKENIQDSDYIMQTSTGKHLNRSNA
;
A
#
# COMPACT_ATOMS: atom_id res chain seq x y z
N MET A 1 -10.81 -30.23 -1.68
CA MET A 1 -11.54 -29.83 -2.92
C MET A 1 -10.86 -30.47 -4.12
N LYS A 2 -11.61 -31.04 -5.08
CA LYS A 2 -11.01 -31.61 -6.30
C LYS A 2 -10.19 -30.57 -7.06
N LEU A 3 -9.00 -30.96 -7.52
CA LEU A 3 -8.07 -30.04 -8.17
C LEU A 3 -8.69 -29.40 -9.41
N LYS A 4 -9.31 -30.24 -10.24
CA LYS A 4 -9.95 -29.86 -11.50
C LYS A 4 -11.38 -30.36 -11.56
N ASN A 5 -12.26 -29.54 -12.14
CA ASN A 5 -13.66 -29.86 -12.34
C ASN A 5 -14.12 -29.62 -13.79
N THR A 6 -13.65 -28.55 -14.42
CA THR A 6 -14.18 -28.05 -15.70
C THR A 6 -13.06 -27.44 -16.55
N THR A 7 -13.07 -26.13 -16.77
CA THR A 7 -12.05 -25.39 -17.53
C THR A 7 -11.01 -24.80 -16.59
N ILE A 8 -9.83 -24.48 -17.12
CA ILE A 8 -8.75 -23.86 -16.33
C ILE A 8 -9.20 -22.57 -15.63
N SER A 9 -10.03 -21.74 -16.29
CA SER A 9 -10.51 -20.47 -15.74
C SER A 9 -11.48 -20.69 -14.58
N GLU A 10 -12.48 -21.55 -14.76
CA GLU A 10 -13.46 -21.88 -13.70
C GLU A 10 -12.78 -22.55 -12.49
N ASP A 11 -11.81 -23.43 -12.74
CA ASP A 11 -11.02 -24.05 -11.68
C ASP A 11 -10.19 -22.99 -10.92
N LEU A 12 -9.52 -22.09 -11.63
CA LEU A 12 -8.76 -20.99 -11.01
C LEU A 12 -9.67 -20.08 -10.19
N GLU A 13 -10.83 -19.65 -10.71
CA GLU A 13 -11.77 -18.79 -9.99
C GLU A 13 -12.25 -19.42 -8.68
N ARG A 14 -12.61 -20.71 -8.72
CA ARG A 14 -13.03 -21.47 -7.55
C ARG A 14 -11.91 -21.56 -6.50
N TRP A 15 -10.69 -21.84 -6.92
CA TRP A 15 -9.53 -21.86 -6.02
C TRP A 15 -9.20 -20.47 -5.48
N ILE A 16 -9.35 -19.41 -6.29
CA ILE A 16 -9.15 -18.02 -5.87
C ILE A 16 -10.16 -17.65 -4.79
N GLU A 17 -11.43 -18.02 -4.94
CA GLU A 17 -12.44 -17.75 -3.91
C GLU A 17 -12.06 -18.41 -2.57
N ALA A 18 -11.65 -19.68 -2.61
CA ALA A 18 -11.18 -20.41 -1.42
C ALA A 18 -9.93 -19.76 -0.80
N TYR A 19 -8.97 -19.37 -1.63
CA TYR A 19 -7.73 -18.72 -1.17
C TYR A 19 -7.97 -17.32 -0.60
N LEU A 20 -8.85 -16.53 -1.20
CA LEU A 20 -9.20 -15.19 -0.71
C LEU A 20 -9.89 -15.28 0.66
N LYS A 21 -10.79 -16.25 0.86
CA LYS A 21 -11.38 -16.54 2.18
C LYS A 21 -10.29 -16.96 3.19
N HIS A 22 -9.34 -17.79 2.77
CA HIS A 22 -8.23 -18.20 3.62
C HIS A 22 -7.36 -17.03 4.08
N ILE A 23 -6.86 -16.18 3.17
CA ILE A 23 -6.03 -15.02 3.55
C ILE A 23 -6.80 -13.99 4.39
N GLN A 24 -8.11 -13.88 4.18
CA GLN A 24 -8.98 -13.04 5.00
C GLN A 24 -9.08 -13.58 6.43
N ALA A 25 -9.24 -14.91 6.59
CA ALA A 25 -9.22 -15.55 7.91
C ALA A 25 -7.86 -15.41 8.61
N LEU A 26 -6.76 -15.36 7.85
CA LEU A 26 -5.42 -15.06 8.37
C LEU A 26 -5.18 -13.57 8.66
N SER A 27 -6.21 -12.72 8.60
CA SER A 27 -6.13 -11.30 8.95
C SER A 27 -5.11 -10.50 8.13
N TYR A 28 -4.94 -10.86 6.84
CA TYR A 28 -4.11 -10.07 5.93
C TYR A 28 -4.69 -8.65 5.80
N SER A 29 -3.81 -7.65 5.67
CA SER A 29 -4.25 -6.26 5.52
C SER A 29 -5.12 -6.09 4.26
N ASN A 30 -6.11 -5.20 4.31
CA ASN A 30 -7.00 -4.95 3.16
C ASN A 30 -6.23 -4.60 1.87
N ASN A 31 -5.14 -3.83 1.98
CA ASN A 31 -4.28 -3.51 0.85
C ASN A 31 -3.61 -4.77 0.25
N THR A 32 -3.18 -5.70 1.11
CA THR A 32 -2.62 -6.99 0.66
C THR A 32 -3.69 -7.85 0.02
N PHE A 33 -4.88 -7.93 0.61
CA PHE A 33 -6.02 -8.66 0.06
C PHE A 33 -6.40 -8.15 -1.34
N LEU A 34 -6.57 -6.83 -1.50
CA LEU A 34 -6.91 -6.22 -2.78
C LEU A 34 -5.82 -6.42 -3.83
N LEU A 35 -4.54 -6.34 -3.45
CA LEU A 35 -3.42 -6.63 -4.33
C LEU A 35 -3.45 -8.10 -4.81
N TYR A 36 -3.66 -9.03 -3.89
CA TYR A 36 -3.68 -10.47 -4.21
C TYR A 36 -4.86 -10.77 -5.12
N ARG A 37 -6.06 -10.29 -4.78
CA ARG A 37 -7.27 -10.43 -5.61
C ARG A 37 -7.04 -9.90 -7.02
N ARG A 38 -6.49 -8.69 -7.17
CA ARG A 38 -6.22 -8.11 -8.50
C ARG A 38 -5.29 -8.99 -9.33
N ILE A 39 -4.14 -9.37 -8.77
CA ILE A 39 -3.14 -10.18 -9.49
C ILE A 39 -3.73 -11.54 -9.92
N LEU A 40 -4.52 -12.17 -9.04
CA LEU A 40 -5.13 -13.46 -9.32
C LEU A 40 -6.20 -13.37 -10.40
N LEU A 41 -7.01 -12.31 -10.41
CA LEU A 41 -8.01 -12.09 -11.46
C LEU A 41 -7.36 -11.76 -12.81
N GLU A 42 -6.28 -10.97 -12.83
CA GLU A 42 -5.49 -10.76 -14.06
C GLU A 42 -4.91 -12.08 -14.59
N PHE A 43 -4.56 -13.01 -13.70
CA PHE A 43 -4.07 -14.33 -14.08
C PHE A 43 -5.18 -15.24 -14.64
N VAL A 44 -6.40 -15.15 -14.11
CA VAL A 44 -7.58 -15.82 -14.70
C VAL A 44 -7.84 -15.28 -16.10
N GLU A 45 -7.84 -13.95 -16.27
CA GLU A 45 -8.05 -13.31 -17.57
C GLU A 45 -7.04 -13.81 -18.61
N TYR A 46 -5.75 -13.87 -18.25
CA TYR A 46 -4.71 -14.47 -19.10
C TYR A 46 -4.97 -15.95 -19.41
N SER A 47 -5.52 -16.70 -18.46
CA SER A 47 -5.74 -18.15 -18.60
C SER A 47 -6.95 -18.50 -19.50
N LEU A 48 -7.85 -17.54 -19.77
CA LEU A 48 -9.00 -17.75 -20.67
C LEU A 48 -8.56 -18.13 -22.08
N ASP A 49 -7.47 -17.56 -22.58
CA ASP A 49 -6.92 -17.84 -23.91
C ASP A 49 -6.44 -19.30 -24.09
N TYR A 50 -6.32 -20.05 -22.98
CA TYR A 50 -5.80 -21.43 -22.96
C TYR A 50 -6.83 -22.46 -22.45
N GLN A 51 -8.10 -22.06 -22.30
CA GLN A 51 -9.13 -22.90 -21.67
C GLN A 51 -9.41 -24.23 -22.37
N ASP A 52 -9.20 -24.28 -23.68
CA ASP A 52 -9.41 -25.47 -24.50
C ASP A 52 -8.14 -26.33 -24.66
N GLU A 53 -6.97 -25.77 -24.32
CA GLU A 53 -5.66 -26.40 -24.54
C GLU A 53 -5.02 -26.92 -23.26
N MET A 54 -5.39 -26.36 -22.11
CA MET A 54 -4.71 -26.59 -20.84
C MET A 54 -5.69 -26.81 -19.70
N GLN A 55 -5.23 -27.57 -18.71
CA GLN A 55 -5.90 -27.74 -17.43
C GLN A 55 -5.06 -27.12 -16.31
N ILE A 56 -5.66 -26.90 -15.14
CA ILE A 56 -4.97 -26.24 -14.02
C ILE A 56 -3.69 -26.98 -13.59
N ASN A 57 -3.65 -28.32 -13.71
CA ASN A 57 -2.49 -29.14 -13.37
C ASN A 57 -1.35 -29.07 -14.42
N ASP A 58 -1.59 -28.47 -15.58
CA ASP A 58 -0.57 -28.25 -16.61
C ASP A 58 0.24 -26.97 -16.39
N ILE A 59 -0.17 -26.12 -15.43
CA ILE A 59 0.49 -24.85 -15.11
C ILE A 59 1.89 -25.10 -14.56
N LYS A 60 2.90 -24.59 -15.27
CA LYS A 60 4.33 -24.68 -14.92
C LYS A 60 4.97 -23.30 -14.84
N THR A 61 6.22 -23.25 -14.40
CA THR A 61 7.00 -22.00 -14.30
C THR A 61 6.97 -21.17 -15.60
N THR A 62 7.01 -21.82 -16.76
CA THR A 62 6.95 -21.14 -18.07
C THR A 62 5.64 -20.39 -18.28
N PHE A 63 4.51 -20.93 -17.82
CA PHE A 63 3.21 -20.27 -17.91
C PHE A 63 3.17 -18.98 -17.06
N LEU A 64 3.75 -19.02 -15.85
CA LEU A 64 3.87 -17.83 -15.00
C LEU A 64 4.77 -16.76 -15.63
N VAL A 65 5.85 -17.17 -16.31
CA VAL A 65 6.74 -16.24 -17.03
C VAL A 65 6.03 -15.64 -18.24
N ASN A 66 5.27 -16.43 -18.99
CA ASN A 66 4.51 -15.95 -20.13
C ASN A 66 3.40 -14.98 -19.71
N PHE A 67 2.74 -15.23 -18.58
CA PHE A 67 1.81 -14.29 -17.97
C PHE A 67 2.46 -12.93 -17.69
N LEU A 68 3.67 -12.91 -17.11
CA LEU A 68 4.38 -11.64 -16.89
C LEU A 68 4.69 -10.90 -18.20
N ASN A 69 5.02 -11.64 -19.27
CA ASN A 69 5.25 -11.04 -20.59
C ASN A 69 3.94 -10.49 -21.21
N TYR A 70 2.83 -11.22 -21.05
CA TYR A 70 1.49 -10.77 -21.45
C TYR A 70 1.14 -9.42 -20.79
N LEU A 71 1.40 -9.28 -19.48
CA LEU A 71 1.15 -8.02 -18.77
C LEU A 71 1.99 -6.85 -19.28
N GLU A 72 3.24 -7.11 -19.69
CA GLU A 72 4.09 -6.07 -20.29
C GLU A 72 3.58 -5.64 -21.66
N ASN A 73 3.11 -6.60 -22.48
CA ASN A 73 2.60 -6.32 -23.81
C ASN A 73 1.24 -5.59 -23.79
N ASN A 74 0.41 -5.84 -22.78
CA ASN A 74 -0.91 -5.21 -22.61
C ASN A 74 -0.90 -3.95 -21.74
N SER A 75 0.27 -3.52 -21.28
CA SER A 75 0.43 -2.29 -20.52
C SER A 75 0.10 -1.07 -21.39
N LYS A 76 -0.95 -0.32 -21.03
CA LYS A 76 -1.47 0.85 -21.78
C LYS A 76 -0.41 1.91 -22.13
N ASN A 77 0.69 1.95 -21.38
CA ASN A 77 1.75 2.95 -21.53
C ASN A 77 3.02 2.37 -22.19
N GLY A 78 3.00 1.11 -22.67
CA GLY A 78 4.19 0.42 -23.20
C GLY A 78 5.31 0.21 -22.17
N ASN A 79 5.04 0.51 -20.90
CA ASN A 79 6.02 0.46 -19.83
C ASN A 79 6.19 -0.98 -19.34
N LYS A 80 7.44 -1.47 -19.38
CA LYS A 80 7.85 -2.72 -18.76
C LYS A 80 7.54 -2.71 -17.26
N LEU A 81 7.16 -3.87 -16.74
CA LEU A 81 6.95 -4.05 -15.31
C LEU A 81 8.29 -3.96 -14.58
N SER A 82 8.34 -3.20 -13.50
CA SER A 82 9.53 -3.15 -12.66
C SER A 82 9.87 -4.56 -12.13
N LYS A 83 11.16 -4.83 -11.87
CA LYS A 83 11.61 -6.08 -11.25
C LYS A 83 10.87 -6.37 -9.94
N LYS A 84 10.63 -5.35 -9.12
CA LYS A 84 9.90 -5.47 -7.85
C LYS A 84 8.44 -5.87 -8.09
N THR A 85 7.80 -5.31 -9.11
CA THR A 85 6.44 -5.69 -9.52
C THR A 85 6.41 -7.16 -9.97
N LYS A 86 7.29 -7.58 -10.89
CA LYS A 86 7.38 -8.98 -11.35
C LYS A 86 7.57 -9.97 -10.19
N ILE A 87 8.46 -9.67 -9.26
CA ILE A 87 8.68 -10.48 -8.05
C ILE A 87 7.43 -10.53 -7.17
N THR A 88 6.69 -9.42 -7.06
CA THR A 88 5.44 -9.36 -6.30
C THR A 88 4.38 -10.27 -6.90
N TYR A 89 4.19 -10.23 -8.22
CA TYR A 89 3.27 -11.12 -8.94
C TYR A 89 3.61 -12.58 -8.69
N LEU A 90 4.88 -12.95 -8.88
CA LEU A 90 5.32 -14.32 -8.66
C LEU A 90 5.15 -14.78 -7.21
N ARG A 91 5.38 -13.91 -6.23
CA ARG A 91 5.14 -14.23 -4.82
C ARG A 91 3.67 -14.52 -4.54
N VAL A 92 2.75 -13.75 -5.12
CA VAL A 92 1.31 -13.98 -4.97
C VAL A 92 0.92 -15.32 -5.60
N LEU A 93 1.33 -15.55 -6.85
CA LEU A 93 1.01 -16.77 -7.59
C LEU A 93 1.58 -18.02 -6.91
N THR A 94 2.83 -17.98 -6.46
CA THR A 94 3.44 -19.10 -5.73
C THR A 94 2.73 -19.39 -4.41
N SER A 95 2.36 -18.35 -3.65
CA SER A 95 1.58 -18.50 -2.42
C SER A 95 0.21 -19.12 -2.69
N PHE A 96 -0.47 -18.69 -3.76
CA PHE A 96 -1.76 -19.23 -4.19
C PHE A 96 -1.67 -20.71 -4.58
N PHE A 97 -0.72 -21.09 -5.43
CA PHE A 97 -0.56 -22.48 -5.86
C PHE A 97 0.00 -23.40 -4.75
N SER A 98 0.77 -22.86 -3.80
CA SER A 98 1.13 -23.59 -2.58
C SER A 98 -0.13 -23.92 -1.78
N PHE A 99 -1.03 -22.95 -1.58
CA PHE A 99 -2.31 -23.20 -0.94
C PHE A 99 -3.13 -24.28 -1.68
N ILE A 100 -3.18 -24.25 -3.02
CA ILE A 100 -3.85 -25.31 -3.79
C ILE A 100 -3.19 -26.67 -3.53
N SER A 101 -1.86 -26.74 -3.57
CA SER A 101 -1.10 -27.98 -3.34
C SER A 101 -1.42 -28.61 -1.99
N ASP A 102 -1.60 -27.80 -0.96
CA ASP A 102 -1.88 -28.26 0.41
C ASP A 102 -3.35 -28.66 0.63
N ASN A 103 -4.27 -28.23 -0.24
CA ASN A 103 -5.73 -28.31 0.00
C ASN A 103 -6.52 -29.08 -1.08
N ASN A 104 -5.85 -29.60 -2.12
CA ASN A 104 -6.51 -30.39 -3.16
C ASN A 104 -6.58 -31.88 -2.78
N ASP A 105 -7.72 -32.51 -3.10
CA ASP A 105 -7.98 -33.92 -2.75
C ASP A 105 -7.18 -34.90 -3.62
N ASP A 106 -6.57 -34.39 -4.69
CA ASP A 106 -5.86 -35.20 -5.69
C ASP A 106 -4.36 -35.34 -5.38
N LEU A 107 -3.91 -34.80 -4.23
CA LEU A 107 -2.51 -34.83 -3.75
C LEU A 107 -1.51 -34.28 -4.78
N PHE A 108 -1.98 -33.41 -5.67
CA PHE A 108 -1.14 -32.80 -6.69
C PHE A 108 -0.35 -31.65 -6.08
N VAL A 109 0.93 -31.57 -6.41
CA VAL A 109 1.83 -30.53 -5.89
C VAL A 109 2.35 -29.68 -7.04
N PHE A 110 2.07 -28.38 -6.98
CA PHE A 110 2.67 -27.39 -7.86
C PHE A 110 4.11 -27.10 -7.42
N SER A 111 5.05 -27.21 -8.35
CA SER A 111 6.46 -26.90 -8.10
C SER A 111 6.98 -25.90 -9.13
N PHE A 112 7.25 -24.67 -8.69
CA PHE A 112 7.81 -23.62 -9.54
C PHE A 112 9.29 -23.38 -9.24
N ASP A 113 10.14 -23.57 -10.25
CA ASP A 113 11.57 -23.29 -10.13
C ASP A 113 11.87 -21.78 -10.25
N MET A 114 11.71 -21.07 -9.13
CA MET A 114 11.93 -19.63 -9.06
C MET A 114 13.40 -19.23 -9.25
N LYS A 115 14.34 -20.14 -9.00
CA LYS A 115 15.79 -19.87 -9.12
C LYS A 115 16.21 -19.67 -10.58
N LYS A 116 15.47 -20.25 -11.51
CA LYS A 116 15.68 -20.08 -12.96
C LYS A 116 15.13 -18.77 -13.50
N ILE A 117 14.26 -18.07 -12.77
CA ILE A 117 13.71 -16.79 -13.20
C ILE A 117 14.68 -15.67 -12.82
N ARG A 118 15.46 -15.19 -13.81
CA ARG A 118 16.38 -14.06 -13.65
C ARG A 118 15.89 -12.85 -14.43
N PHE A 119 15.36 -11.87 -13.70
CA PHE A 119 15.00 -10.57 -14.29
C PHE A 119 16.25 -9.71 -14.43
N ARG A 120 16.51 -9.21 -15.65
CA ARG A 120 17.54 -8.21 -15.89
C ARG A 120 17.21 -6.93 -15.11
N THR A 121 18.22 -6.38 -14.43
CA THR A 121 18.13 -5.06 -13.80
C THR A 121 18.38 -4.01 -14.88
N GLU A 122 17.33 -3.31 -15.33
CA GLU A 122 17.45 -2.31 -16.40
C GLU A 122 17.77 -0.88 -15.89
N LYS A 123 17.88 -0.65 -14.57
CA LYS A 123 18.28 0.66 -14.02
C LYS A 123 19.19 0.51 -12.80
N SER A 124 20.24 1.34 -12.73
CA SER A 124 20.89 1.69 -11.47
C SER A 124 19.82 2.21 -10.52
N GLU A 125 19.88 1.85 -9.24
CA GLU A 125 19.02 2.46 -8.23
C GLU A 125 19.07 3.99 -8.41
N GLU A 126 17.95 4.60 -8.83
CA GLU A 126 17.83 6.05 -8.84
C GLU A 126 18.13 6.51 -7.42
N LYS A 127 19.13 7.38 -7.24
CA LYS A 127 19.48 7.92 -5.93
C LYS A 127 18.20 8.44 -5.30
N LEU A 128 17.96 8.04 -4.05
CA LEU A 128 16.83 8.53 -3.26
C LEU A 128 16.91 10.06 -3.25
N ASN A 129 15.96 10.72 -3.91
CA ASN A 129 15.85 12.17 -3.85
C ASN A 129 15.27 12.52 -2.47
N TYR A 130 16.00 13.31 -1.71
CA TYR A 130 15.60 13.83 -0.41
C TYR A 130 15.62 15.36 -0.46
N LEU A 131 14.82 15.99 0.41
CA LEU A 131 14.83 17.44 0.53
C LEU A 131 16.12 17.88 1.21
N ASN A 132 16.86 18.80 0.57
CA ASN A 132 17.97 19.47 1.24
C ASN A 132 17.48 20.61 2.15
N GLU A 133 18.38 21.14 2.99
CA GLU A 133 18.05 22.20 3.95
C GLU A 133 17.41 23.43 3.28
N ASN A 134 17.91 23.85 2.11
CA ASN A 134 17.34 24.98 1.38
C ASN A 134 15.95 24.68 0.82
N GLU A 135 15.64 23.43 0.49
CA GLU A 135 14.30 22.99 0.08
C GLU A 135 13.34 22.96 1.27
N ILE A 136 13.80 22.53 2.44
CA ILE A 136 13.04 22.55 3.69
C ILE A 136 12.69 24.00 4.07
N ILE A 137 13.68 24.91 4.05
CA ILE A 137 13.45 26.34 4.32
C ILE A 137 12.43 26.92 3.34
N ARG A 138 12.55 26.60 2.04
CA ARG A 138 11.59 27.06 1.03
C ARG A 138 10.19 26.50 1.26
N LEU A 139 10.09 25.22 1.62
CA LEU A 139 8.81 24.58 1.94
C LEU A 139 8.14 25.28 3.12
N ASN A 140 8.84 25.47 4.24
CA ASN A 140 8.32 26.17 5.41
C ASN A 140 7.86 27.59 5.07
N ASN A 141 8.64 28.34 4.30
CA ASN A 141 8.25 29.68 3.85
C ASN A 141 6.97 29.68 3.01
N VAL A 142 6.69 28.62 2.25
CA VAL A 142 5.43 28.48 1.52
C VAL A 142 4.29 28.17 2.49
N LEU A 143 4.49 27.26 3.46
CA LEU A 143 3.47 26.94 4.47
C LEU A 143 3.02 28.18 5.26
N GLU A 144 3.97 28.98 5.73
CA GLU A 144 3.68 30.23 6.46
C GLU A 144 2.90 31.23 5.60
N LYS A 145 3.26 31.35 4.31
CA LYS A 145 2.52 32.21 3.37
C LYS A 145 1.11 31.73 3.10
N GLU A 146 0.87 30.42 3.05
CA GLU A 146 -0.47 29.86 2.88
C GLU A 146 -1.33 30.07 4.13
N LYS A 147 -0.75 29.95 5.33
CA LYS A 147 -1.45 30.22 6.60
C LYS A 147 -1.98 31.65 6.69
N ALA A 148 -1.25 32.61 6.13
CA ALA A 148 -1.68 34.02 6.08
C ALA A 148 -2.85 34.33 5.12
N LYS A 149 -3.39 33.34 4.40
CA LYS A 149 -4.50 33.52 3.44
C LYS A 149 -5.88 33.24 4.08
N LYS A 150 -6.95 33.52 3.32
CA LYS A 150 -8.36 33.41 3.74
C LYS A 150 -8.82 32.00 4.13
N GLU A 151 -8.20 30.93 3.61
CA GLU A 151 -8.59 29.54 3.95
C GLU A 151 -7.84 29.02 5.18
N VAL A 152 -8.09 29.65 6.34
CA VAL A 152 -7.31 29.44 7.57
C VAL A 152 -7.28 27.97 8.00
N TYR A 153 -8.41 27.26 8.00
CA TYR A 153 -8.41 25.85 8.42
C TYR A 153 -7.55 24.96 7.50
N ASN A 154 -7.74 25.06 6.18
CA ASN A 154 -7.05 24.21 5.22
C ASN A 154 -5.54 24.47 5.20
N SER A 155 -5.13 25.73 5.34
CA SER A 155 -3.72 26.11 5.34
C SER A 155 -3.01 25.58 6.60
N PHE A 156 -3.62 25.74 7.78
CA PHE A 156 -3.11 25.17 9.03
C PHE A 156 -3.10 23.64 9.00
N ARG A 157 -4.15 23.00 8.46
CA ARG A 157 -4.23 21.54 8.31
C ARG A 157 -3.11 21.00 7.43
N ASN A 158 -2.90 21.62 6.26
CA ASN A 158 -1.86 21.20 5.32
C ASN A 158 -0.47 21.44 5.90
N SER A 159 -0.26 22.56 6.61
CA SER A 159 0.98 22.85 7.31
C SER A 159 1.29 21.77 8.33
N LEU A 160 0.35 21.46 9.21
CA LEU A 160 0.51 20.42 10.23
C LEU A 160 0.79 19.05 9.60
N LEU A 161 0.03 18.67 8.56
CA LEU A 161 0.22 17.38 7.87
C LEU A 161 1.65 17.24 7.34
N ILE A 162 2.17 18.27 6.68
CA ILE A 162 3.52 18.28 6.12
C ILE A 162 4.57 18.25 7.24
N LYS A 163 4.40 19.05 8.29
CA LYS A 163 5.32 19.11 9.44
C LYS A 163 5.37 17.79 10.22
N LEU A 164 4.23 17.12 10.40
CA LEU A 164 4.16 15.78 11.00
C LEU A 164 4.97 14.75 10.19
N MET A 165 4.93 14.81 8.86
CA MET A 165 5.71 13.93 8.00
C MET A 165 7.19 14.30 7.97
N LEU A 166 7.49 15.60 7.90
CA LEU A 166 8.85 16.12 7.75
C LEU A 166 9.68 15.97 9.03
N TYR A 167 9.11 16.37 10.16
CA TYR A 167 9.82 16.43 11.44
C TYR A 167 9.47 15.27 12.37
N GLY A 168 8.21 14.81 12.35
CA GLY A 168 7.79 13.63 13.12
C GLY A 168 8.11 12.31 12.43
N GLY A 169 8.44 12.33 11.13
CA GLY A 169 8.74 11.13 10.35
C GLY A 169 7.54 10.21 10.14
N LEU A 170 6.31 10.71 10.33
CA LEU A 170 5.10 9.93 10.15
C LEU A 170 4.92 9.55 8.68
N ARG A 171 4.46 8.32 8.41
CA ARG A 171 3.93 7.97 7.09
C ARG A 171 2.63 8.73 6.86
N ILE A 172 2.32 9.04 5.59
CA ILE A 172 1.07 9.75 5.24
C ILE A 172 -0.19 9.10 5.86
N SER A 173 -0.30 7.78 5.92
CA SER A 173 -1.46 7.15 6.60
C SER A 173 -1.48 7.34 8.10
N GLU A 174 -0.33 7.45 8.74
CA GLU A 174 -0.25 7.69 10.19
C GLU A 174 -0.65 9.15 10.44
N ALA A 175 -0.02 10.10 9.72
CA ALA A 175 -0.29 11.53 9.84
C ALA A 175 -1.75 11.92 9.54
N LEU A 176 -2.40 11.25 8.57
CA LEU A 176 -3.81 11.47 8.27
C LEU A 176 -4.75 11.14 9.44
N ASN A 177 -4.38 10.19 10.30
CA ASN A 177 -5.26 9.70 11.37
C ASN A 177 -5.03 10.38 12.73
N VAL A 178 -4.07 11.29 12.83
CA VAL A 178 -3.74 11.99 14.09
C VAL A 178 -4.88 12.91 14.52
N LYS A 179 -5.15 12.90 15.82
CA LYS A 179 -6.10 13.77 16.53
C LYS A 179 -5.37 14.62 17.57
N LEU A 180 -6.04 15.65 18.09
CA LEU A 180 -5.46 16.49 19.14
C LEU A 180 -5.17 15.72 20.42
N CYS A 181 -6.05 14.80 20.81
CA CYS A 181 -5.86 13.94 21.98
C CYS A 181 -4.67 12.98 21.88
N ASP A 182 -4.07 12.81 20.69
CA ASP A 182 -2.92 11.92 20.49
C ASP A 182 -1.59 12.57 20.87
N PHE A 183 -1.58 13.90 21.09
CA PHE A 183 -0.39 14.66 21.48
C PHE A 183 -0.25 14.74 23.01
N GLU A 184 0.95 14.45 23.49
CA GLU A 184 1.34 14.52 24.89
C GLU A 184 2.65 15.28 25.02
N GLU A 185 2.72 16.29 25.89
CA GLU A 185 3.97 16.97 26.23
C GLU A 185 4.85 16.04 27.09
N VAL A 186 6.05 15.73 26.59
CA VAL A 186 7.04 14.92 27.33
C VAL A 186 7.87 15.84 28.22
N ASP A 187 8.24 17.00 27.68
CA ASP A 187 8.92 18.11 28.33
C ASP A 187 8.56 19.44 27.63
N ASP A 188 9.22 20.53 28.00
CA ASP A 188 8.95 21.87 27.46
C ASP A 188 9.24 21.99 25.94
N GLU A 189 10.03 21.10 25.36
CA GLU A 189 10.49 21.16 23.97
C GLU A 189 9.91 20.06 23.07
N ILE A 190 9.48 18.93 23.62
CA ILE A 190 9.14 17.72 22.86
C ILE A 190 7.69 17.27 23.09
N LEU A 191 7.01 17.03 21.96
CA LEU A 191 5.71 16.37 21.90
C LEU A 191 5.87 14.91 21.49
N LYS A 192 5.17 14.03 22.20
CA LYS A 192 4.95 12.64 21.82
C LYS A 192 3.60 12.52 21.13
N ILE A 193 3.56 11.74 20.05
CA ILE A 193 2.36 11.50 19.26
C ILE A 193 2.06 10.01 19.27
N SER A 194 0.88 9.63 19.76
CA SER A 194 0.40 8.26 19.72
C SER A 194 -0.19 7.93 18.35
N ILE A 195 0.34 6.91 17.67
CA ILE A 195 -0.08 6.53 16.31
C ILE A 195 -0.30 5.03 16.16
N ILE A 196 -1.17 4.65 15.23
CA ILE A 196 -1.36 3.25 14.83
C ILE A 196 -0.49 2.95 13.61
N GLY A 197 0.61 2.24 13.83
CA GLY A 197 1.54 1.86 12.80
C GLY A 197 1.14 0.58 12.04
N LYS A 198 2.04 0.11 11.18
CA LYS A 198 1.82 -1.08 10.37
C LYS A 198 1.49 -2.31 11.23
N GLY A 199 0.42 -3.02 10.84
CA GLY A 199 -0.06 -4.20 11.57
C GLY A 199 -0.97 -3.89 12.75
N GLY A 200 -1.44 -2.64 12.87
CA GLY A 200 -2.36 -2.23 13.94
C GLY A 200 -1.68 -2.07 15.30
N LYS A 201 -0.35 -1.95 15.31
CA LYS A 201 0.43 -1.79 16.55
C LYS A 201 0.55 -0.31 16.88
N GLU A 202 0.27 0.02 18.14
CA GLU A 202 0.58 1.33 18.69
C GLU A 202 2.08 1.60 18.60
N GLN A 203 2.41 2.81 18.18
CA GLN A 203 3.76 3.34 18.08
C GLN A 203 3.73 4.80 18.53
N PHE A 204 4.91 5.31 18.85
CA PHE A 204 5.08 6.71 19.21
C PHE A 204 6.01 7.39 18.21
N ALA A 205 5.65 8.60 17.84
CA ALA A 205 6.53 9.53 17.17
C ALA A 205 6.84 10.71 18.11
N PHE A 206 7.95 11.38 17.87
CA PHE A 206 8.38 12.54 18.63
C PHE A 206 8.60 13.69 17.66
N ILE A 207 8.14 14.87 18.05
CA ILE A 207 8.32 16.10 17.28
C ILE A 207 8.65 17.23 18.26
N LYS A 208 9.51 18.16 17.83
CA LYS A 208 9.73 19.36 18.62
C LYS A 208 8.48 20.23 18.59
N LYS A 209 8.11 20.75 19.75
CA LYS A 209 6.94 21.63 19.94
C LYS A 209 7.03 22.87 19.02
N GLU A 210 8.21 23.50 18.95
CA GLU A 210 8.46 24.69 18.12
C GLU A 210 8.09 24.51 16.64
N GLU A 211 8.12 23.28 16.12
CA GLU A 211 7.81 23.02 14.71
C GLU A 211 6.31 23.06 14.42
N VAL A 212 5.44 22.80 15.40
CA VAL A 212 3.99 22.61 15.21
C VAL A 212 3.10 23.42 16.16
N ASP A 213 3.68 24.23 17.05
CA ASP A 213 2.92 24.89 18.13
C ASP A 213 1.82 25.81 17.59
N ASP A 214 2.14 26.63 16.58
CA ASP A 214 1.16 27.51 15.91
C ASP A 214 -0.01 26.72 15.30
N GLU A 215 0.27 25.56 14.70
CA GLU A 215 -0.79 24.70 14.19
C GLU A 215 -1.65 24.08 15.28
N LEU A 216 -1.02 23.61 16.36
CA LEU A 216 -1.74 22.99 17.48
C LEU A 216 -2.57 23.99 18.27
N GLU A 217 -2.07 25.21 18.48
CA GLU A 217 -2.81 26.31 19.11
C GLU A 217 -4.08 26.63 18.32
N TYR A 218 -3.94 26.81 17.00
CA TYR A 218 -5.09 27.01 16.12
C TYR A 218 -6.14 25.88 16.25
N PHE A 219 -5.72 24.62 16.21
CA PHE A 219 -6.69 23.52 16.28
C PHE A 219 -7.33 23.36 17.67
N LYS A 220 -6.59 23.59 18.76
CA LYS A 220 -7.15 23.59 20.13
C LYS A 220 -8.27 24.60 20.29
N GLU A 221 -8.22 25.73 19.58
CA GLU A 221 -9.26 26.76 19.61
C GLU A 221 -10.45 26.47 18.68
N ASN A 222 -10.30 25.60 17.68
CA ASN A 222 -11.24 25.47 16.57
C ASN A 222 -11.93 24.10 16.45
N ILE A 223 -11.43 23.04 17.10
CA ILE A 223 -12.01 21.68 17.05
C ILE A 223 -12.00 21.01 18.43
N GLN A 224 -12.75 19.92 18.60
CA GLN A 224 -12.70 19.13 19.83
C GLN A 224 -11.50 18.16 19.82
N ASP A 225 -11.02 17.78 21.00
CA ASP A 225 -9.81 16.93 21.14
C ASP A 225 -9.91 15.59 20.40
N SER A 226 -11.12 15.02 20.35
CA SER A 226 -11.40 13.72 19.73
C SER A 226 -11.65 13.78 18.22
N ASP A 227 -11.76 14.99 17.65
CA ASP A 227 -12.05 15.19 16.24
C ASP A 227 -10.79 14.93 15.39
N TYR A 228 -11.02 14.42 14.18
CA TYR A 228 -9.92 14.30 13.21
C TYR A 228 -9.49 15.70 12.77
N ILE A 229 -8.20 15.99 12.83
CA ILE A 229 -7.65 17.26 12.32
C ILE A 229 -7.69 17.26 10.77
N MET A 230 -7.38 16.12 10.16
CA MET A 230 -7.23 15.98 8.72
C MET A 230 -8.60 15.77 8.04
N GLN A 231 -9.34 16.86 7.87
CA GLN A 231 -10.67 16.89 7.24
C GLN A 231 -10.72 17.82 6.01
N THR A 232 -11.55 17.49 5.02
CA THR A 232 -11.88 18.36 3.87
C THR A 232 -12.73 19.56 4.31
N SER A 233 -12.91 20.55 3.44
CA SER A 233 -13.84 21.66 3.65
C SER A 233 -15.31 21.23 3.86
N THR A 234 -15.64 19.98 3.51
CA THR A 234 -16.95 19.36 3.72
C THR A 234 -17.02 18.49 4.98
N GLY A 235 -16.00 18.51 5.83
CA GLY A 235 -15.93 17.75 7.08
C GLY A 235 -15.65 16.25 6.90
N LYS A 236 -15.27 15.80 5.69
CA LYS A 236 -14.93 14.39 5.45
C LYS A 236 -13.47 14.15 5.79
N HIS A 237 -13.15 12.98 6.35
CA HIS A 237 -11.77 12.59 6.59
C HIS A 237 -10.96 12.58 5.29
N LEU A 238 -9.78 13.21 5.34
CA LEU A 238 -8.83 13.28 4.24
C LEU A 238 -8.23 11.89 4.00
N ASN A 239 -7.97 11.54 2.75
CA ASN A 239 -7.41 10.25 2.35
C ASN A 239 -6.20 10.48 1.45
N ARG A 240 -5.39 9.44 1.24
CA ARG A 240 -4.14 9.55 0.46
C ARG A 240 -4.30 10.06 -0.98
N SER A 241 -5.50 10.01 -1.56
CA SER A 241 -5.75 10.46 -2.93
C SER A 241 -6.23 11.91 -3.03
N ASN A 242 -6.66 12.52 -1.92
CA ASN A 242 -7.13 13.90 -1.87
C ASN A 242 -6.40 14.75 -0.81
N ALA A 243 -5.33 14.20 -0.22
CA ALA A 243 -4.40 14.87 0.68
C ALA A 243 -3.28 15.57 -0.06
#